data_AF-A0A835TRB3-F1
#
_entry.id   AF-A0A835TRB3-F1
#
_cell.length_a   1.000
_cell.length_b   1.000
_cell.length_c   1.000
_cell.angle_alpha   90.00
_cell.angle_beta   90.00
_cell.angle_gamma   90.00
#
_symmetry.space_group_name_H-M   'P 1'
#
loop_
_entity.id
_entity.type
_entity.pdbx_description
1 polymer ?
#
loop_
_entity_poly.entity_id
_entity_poly.type
_entity_poly.pdbx_seq_one_letter_code
_entity_poly.pdbx_strand_id
1 'polypeptide(L)'
;MPGPMWAYILAHENAVPLWRSLMGPTKVFRARHSDPDSIRGAYGLTDTRNTTHGSDSPASASREIAFFFPEFDEQRWYEQDEPQLRRGQLYYSAEERVHRVLGPQQAEVQIQGSAGHHCCPCPQQCPEWISSGSRVSSHRSESCCPQCC
;
A
#
# COMPACT_ATOMS: atom_id res chain seq x y z
N MET A 1 -22.55 7.47 -19.57
CA MET A 1 -23.08 6.37 -18.75
C MET A 1 -22.23 6.25 -17.50
N PRO A 2 -22.82 6.18 -16.29
CA PRO A 2 -22.10 5.77 -15.09
C PRO A 2 -21.61 4.33 -15.27
N GLY A 3 -20.35 4.08 -14.93
CA GLY A 3 -19.76 2.73 -14.92
C GLY A 3 -19.62 2.21 -13.48
N PRO A 4 -19.33 0.92 -13.29
CA PRO A 4 -18.98 0.41 -11.98
C PRO A 4 -17.73 1.12 -11.44
N MET A 5 -17.70 1.33 -10.13
CA MET A 5 -16.54 1.85 -9.42
C MET A 5 -16.08 0.86 -8.35
N TRP A 6 -14.79 0.91 -8.02
CA TRP A 6 -14.21 0.17 -6.91
C TRP A 6 -13.90 1.17 -5.79
N ALA A 7 -14.40 0.89 -4.59
CA ALA A 7 -14.07 1.62 -3.38
C ALA A 7 -13.11 0.78 -2.53
N TYR A 8 -12.12 1.44 -1.93
CA TYR A 8 -11.11 0.81 -1.08
C TYR A 8 -10.87 1.67 0.16
N ILE A 9 -10.64 1.02 1.29
CA ILE A 9 -10.04 1.64 2.47
C ILE A 9 -8.55 1.33 2.41
N LEU A 10 -7.72 2.36 2.35
CA LEU A 10 -6.25 2.22 2.27
C LEU A 10 -5.63 2.63 3.61
N ALA A 11 -4.77 1.78 4.13
CA ALA A 11 -4.11 1.97 5.41
C ALA A 11 -2.60 2.09 5.24
N HIS A 12 -2.03 3.18 5.77
CA HIS A 12 -0.60 3.45 5.81
C HIS A 12 -0.35 4.62 6.77
N GLU A 13 0.85 4.72 7.33
CA GLU A 13 1.26 5.93 8.03
C GLU A 13 1.30 7.11 7.05
N ASN A 14 0.46 8.13 7.24
CA ASN A 14 0.25 9.19 6.24
C ASN A 14 -0.42 8.69 4.94
N ALA A 15 -1.39 7.77 5.05
CA ALA A 15 -2.14 7.23 3.90
C ALA A 15 -2.71 8.32 2.96
N VAL A 16 -3.32 9.37 3.51
CA VAL A 16 -3.94 10.45 2.72
C VAL A 16 -2.91 11.16 1.82
N PRO A 17 -1.84 11.80 2.34
CA PRO A 17 -0.88 12.47 1.48
C PRO A 17 -0.14 11.49 0.53
N LEU A 18 0.14 10.26 0.97
CA LEU A 18 0.80 9.27 0.12
C LEU A 18 -0.08 8.88 -1.08
N TRP A 19 -1.36 8.56 -0.83
CA TRP A 19 -2.31 8.25 -1.89
C TRP A 19 -2.49 9.42 -2.84
N ARG A 20 -2.56 10.65 -2.32
CA ARG A 20 -2.67 11.86 -3.14
C ARG A 20 -1.44 12.10 -4.02
N SER A 21 -0.24 11.80 -3.51
CA SER A 21 0.99 11.84 -4.28
C SER A 21 0.97 10.82 -5.42
N LEU A 22 0.57 9.57 -5.14
CA LEU A 22 0.44 8.51 -6.15
C LEU A 22 -0.60 8.84 -7.23
N MET A 23 -1.72 9.46 -6.84
CA MET A 23 -2.73 9.90 -7.80
C MET A 23 -2.23 11.03 -8.71
N GLY A 24 -1.40 11.94 -8.19
CA GLY A 24 -0.96 13.14 -8.88
C GLY A 24 -1.99 14.28 -8.89
N PRO A 25 -1.65 15.42 -9.52
CA PRO A 25 -2.50 16.61 -9.56
C PRO A 25 -3.89 16.35 -10.15
N THR A 26 -4.93 17.02 -9.62
CA THR A 26 -6.33 16.87 -10.10
C THR A 26 -6.48 17.20 -11.58
N LYS A 27 -5.73 18.21 -12.06
CA LYS A 27 -5.74 18.66 -13.45
C LYS A 27 -4.88 17.73 -14.29
N VAL A 28 -5.49 17.00 -15.22
CA VAL A 28 -4.80 15.94 -15.99
C VAL A 28 -3.66 16.51 -16.81
N PHE A 29 -3.84 17.69 -17.41
CA PHE A 29 -2.76 18.38 -18.11
C PHE A 29 -1.56 18.62 -17.19
N ARG A 30 -1.79 19.12 -15.96
CA ARG A 30 -0.72 19.32 -14.99
C ARG A 30 -0.06 18.00 -14.61
N ALA A 31 -0.85 16.97 -14.29
CA ALA A 31 -0.33 15.65 -13.93
C ALA A 31 0.56 15.05 -15.03
N ARG A 32 0.16 15.15 -16.30
CA ARG A 32 0.98 14.68 -17.43
C ARG A 32 2.32 15.40 -17.56
N HIS A 33 2.41 16.65 -17.10
CA HIS A 33 3.63 17.45 -17.20
C HIS A 33 4.52 17.35 -15.95
N SER A 34 3.95 17.41 -14.75
CA SER A 34 4.72 17.38 -13.51
C SER A 34 5.00 15.96 -13.01
N ASP A 35 4.04 15.05 -13.16
CA ASP A 35 4.04 13.72 -12.56
C ASP A 35 3.53 12.68 -13.58
N PRO A 36 4.19 12.49 -14.74
CA PRO A 36 3.70 11.63 -15.82
C PRO A 36 3.47 10.17 -15.38
N ASP A 37 4.23 9.70 -14.39
CA ASP A 37 4.11 8.36 -13.82
C ASP A 37 3.02 8.22 -12.74
N SER A 38 2.39 9.33 -12.34
CA SER A 38 1.22 9.30 -11.45
C SER A 38 0.02 8.67 -12.15
N ILE A 39 -0.96 8.18 -11.39
CA ILE A 39 -2.14 7.53 -11.97
C ILE A 39 -2.89 8.48 -12.92
N ARG A 40 -3.01 9.77 -12.56
CA ARG A 40 -3.65 10.78 -13.40
C ARG A 40 -2.81 11.18 -14.60
N GLY A 41 -1.49 11.20 -14.45
CA GLY A 41 -0.55 11.46 -15.56
C GLY A 41 -0.65 10.37 -16.61
N ALA A 42 -0.55 9.11 -16.19
CA ALA A 42 -0.53 7.95 -17.07
C ALA A 42 -1.89 7.63 -17.70
N TYR A 43 -2.99 7.75 -16.94
CA TYR A 43 -4.30 7.23 -17.35
C TYR A 43 -5.42 8.27 -17.42
N GLY A 44 -5.20 9.49 -16.94
CA GLY A 44 -6.23 10.53 -16.98
C GLY A 44 -6.57 10.95 -18.40
N LEU A 45 -7.87 11.12 -18.70
CA LEU A 45 -8.35 11.55 -20.02
C LEU A 45 -8.70 13.04 -20.03
N THR A 46 -9.47 13.49 -19.04
CA THR A 46 -9.90 14.87 -18.85
C THR A 46 -9.95 15.20 -17.36
N ASP A 47 -10.06 16.48 -16.99
CA ASP A 47 -10.17 16.89 -15.59
C ASP A 47 -11.36 16.26 -14.85
N THR A 48 -12.43 15.91 -15.57
CA THR A 48 -13.62 15.24 -15.03
C THR A 48 -13.56 13.71 -15.16
N ARG A 49 -12.56 13.18 -15.89
CA ARG A 49 -12.30 11.75 -16.12
C ARG A 49 -10.83 11.48 -15.83
N ASN A 50 -10.44 11.70 -14.57
CA ASN A 50 -9.07 11.60 -14.09
C ASN A 50 -8.81 10.31 -13.29
N THR A 51 -9.56 9.24 -13.59
CA THR A 51 -9.30 7.85 -13.16
C THR A 51 -9.54 7.52 -11.69
N THR A 52 -9.13 8.37 -10.74
CA THR A 52 -9.15 8.06 -9.30
C THR A 52 -9.62 9.20 -8.42
N HIS A 53 -10.29 8.81 -7.33
CA HIS A 53 -10.65 9.66 -6.20
C HIS A 53 -9.80 9.31 -4.97
N GLY A 54 -9.66 10.26 -4.06
CA GLY A 54 -9.09 10.05 -2.75
C GLY A 54 -9.32 11.26 -1.88
N SER A 55 -9.61 10.98 -0.61
CA SER A 55 -9.88 11.98 0.42
C SER A 55 -8.75 13.03 0.50
N ASP A 56 -9.09 14.26 0.86
CA ASP A 56 -8.12 15.37 0.94
C ASP A 56 -7.50 15.57 2.33
N SER A 57 -8.13 14.96 3.33
CA SER A 57 -7.81 15.11 4.75
C SER A 57 -8.30 13.88 5.53
N PRO A 58 -7.72 13.59 6.72
CA PRO A 58 -8.22 12.51 7.59
C PRO A 58 -9.72 12.67 7.92
N ALA A 59 -10.18 13.90 8.17
CA ALA A 59 -11.59 14.17 8.44
C ALA A 59 -12.50 13.86 7.23
N SER A 60 -12.05 14.14 6.00
CA SER A 60 -12.78 13.71 4.81
C SER A 60 -12.74 12.19 4.62
N ALA A 61 -11.62 11.54 4.96
CA ALA A 61 -11.48 10.10 4.87
C ALA A 61 -12.48 9.37 5.78
N SER A 62 -12.57 9.73 7.06
CA SER A 62 -13.54 9.12 7.98
C SER A 62 -14.99 9.31 7.51
N ARG A 63 -15.34 10.49 6.97
CA ARG A 63 -16.67 10.74 6.39
C ARG A 63 -16.96 9.88 5.16
N GLU A 64 -15.98 9.77 4.25
CA GLU A 64 -16.11 8.97 3.03
C GLU A 64 -16.17 7.47 3.35
N ILE A 65 -15.34 6.99 4.30
CA ILE A 65 -15.36 5.61 4.80
C ILE A 65 -16.74 5.27 5.37
N ALA A 66 -17.28 6.10 6.26
CA ALA A 66 -18.61 5.87 6.85
C ALA A 66 -19.74 5.90 5.79
N PHE A 67 -19.55 6.64 4.70
CA PHE A 67 -20.51 6.69 3.60
C PHE A 67 -20.47 5.42 2.72
N PHE A 68 -19.28 4.95 2.34
CA PHE A 68 -19.11 3.80 1.44
C PHE A 68 -19.15 2.44 2.15
N PHE A 69 -18.76 2.39 3.43
CA PHE A 69 -18.60 1.17 4.24
C PHE A 69 -19.23 1.38 5.63
N PRO A 70 -20.57 1.52 5.73
CA PRO A 70 -21.25 1.78 7.01
C PRO A 70 -21.05 0.69 8.07
N GLU A 71 -20.67 -0.52 7.65
CA GLU A 71 -20.34 -1.65 8.52
C GLU A 71 -18.88 -1.65 9.03
N PHE A 72 -18.03 -0.76 8.50
CA PHE A 72 -16.63 -0.68 8.91
C PHE A 72 -16.48 0.15 10.18
N ASP A 73 -15.99 -0.49 11.24
CA ASP A 73 -15.67 0.15 12.51
C ASP A 73 -14.22 0.66 12.49
N GLU A 74 -14.06 1.94 12.15
CA GLU A 74 -12.76 2.61 12.06
C GLU A 74 -12.02 2.60 13.41
N GLN A 75 -12.72 2.80 14.53
CA GLN A 75 -12.10 2.83 15.85
C GLN A 75 -11.55 1.44 16.22
N ARG A 76 -12.37 0.39 16.05
CA ARG A 76 -11.93 -0.98 16.31
C ARG A 76 -10.74 -1.36 15.45
N TRP A 77 -10.72 -0.95 14.18
CA TRP A 77 -9.60 -1.20 13.28
C TRP A 77 -8.29 -0.59 13.80
N TYR A 78 -8.32 0.66 14.27
CA TYR A 78 -7.15 1.31 14.88
C TYR A 78 -6.69 0.62 16.17
N GLU A 79 -7.62 0.09 16.97
CA GLU A 79 -7.28 -0.58 18.23
C GLU A 79 -6.71 -1.99 18.02
N GLN A 80 -7.19 -2.73 17.02
CA GLN A 80 -6.91 -4.16 16.87
C GLN A 80 -5.99 -4.46 15.68
N ASP A 81 -6.26 -3.90 14.51
CA ASP A 81 -5.63 -4.31 13.25
C ASP A 81 -4.44 -3.42 12.88
N GLU A 82 -4.52 -2.11 13.12
CA GLU A 82 -3.45 -1.15 12.79
C GLU A 82 -2.10 -1.50 13.45
N PRO A 83 -2.04 -1.88 14.75
CA PRO A 83 -0.77 -2.25 15.38
C PRO A 83 -0.15 -3.50 14.77
N GLN A 84 -0.95 -4.34 14.12
CA GLN A 84 -0.51 -5.58 13.47
C GLN A 84 -0.04 -5.30 12.04
N LEU A 85 -0.70 -4.38 11.34
CA LEU A 85 -0.21 -3.78 10.09
C LEU A 85 1.20 -3.22 10.26
N ARG A 86 1.43 -2.41 11.30
CA ARG A 86 2.76 -1.84 11.59
C ARG A 86 3.84 -2.86 11.87
N ARG A 87 3.46 -4.06 12.34
CA ARG A 87 4.40 -5.16 12.61
C ARG A 87 4.62 -6.08 11.41
N GLY A 88 4.00 -5.79 10.26
CA GLY A 88 4.05 -6.64 9.08
C GLY A 88 3.30 -7.97 9.24
N GLN A 89 2.42 -8.09 10.24
CA GLN A 89 1.71 -9.33 10.55
C GLN A 89 0.39 -9.43 9.77
N LEU A 90 0.46 -9.30 8.45
CA LEU A 90 -0.70 -9.33 7.57
C LEU A 90 -0.48 -10.24 6.36
N TYR A 91 -1.57 -10.75 5.82
CA TYR A 91 -1.60 -11.33 4.48
C TYR A 91 -2.74 -10.72 3.65
N TYR A 92 -2.56 -10.68 2.34
CA TYR A 92 -3.62 -10.27 1.43
C TYR A 92 -4.51 -11.47 1.07
N SER A 93 -5.79 -11.41 1.45
CA SER A 93 -6.80 -12.38 1.03
C SER A 93 -7.29 -12.00 -0.38
N ALA A 94 -6.86 -12.73 -1.41
CA ALA A 94 -7.23 -12.42 -2.79
C ALA A 94 -8.73 -12.61 -3.09
N GLU A 95 -9.37 -13.54 -2.38
CA GLU A 95 -10.80 -13.85 -2.52
C GLU A 95 -11.67 -12.70 -2.00
N GLU A 96 -11.33 -12.21 -0.81
CA GLU A 96 -12.10 -11.17 -0.13
C GLU A 96 -11.57 -9.76 -0.45
N ARG A 97 -10.39 -9.67 -1.07
CA ARG A 97 -9.69 -8.44 -1.45
C ARG A 97 -9.41 -7.52 -0.25
N VAL A 98 -9.08 -8.12 0.88
CA VAL A 98 -8.76 -7.43 2.13
C VAL A 98 -7.44 -7.94 2.71
N HIS A 99 -6.71 -7.07 3.38
CA HIS A 99 -5.59 -7.47 4.23
C HIS A 99 -6.12 -7.97 5.57
N ARG A 100 -5.71 -9.17 5.97
CA ARG A 100 -6.07 -9.78 7.24
C ARG A 100 -4.85 -9.95 8.11
N VAL A 101 -5.08 -9.82 9.41
CA VAL A 101 -4.13 -10.16 10.46
C VAL A 101 -3.78 -11.65 10.42
N LEU A 102 -2.48 -11.96 10.52
CA LEU A 102 -2.01 -13.31 10.77
C LEU A 102 -2.42 -13.73 12.18
N GLY A 103 -3.35 -14.67 12.28
CA GLY A 103 -3.69 -15.28 13.57
C GLY A 103 -2.51 -16.06 14.16
N PRO A 104 -2.52 -16.36 15.48
CA PRO A 104 -1.43 -17.04 16.16
C PRO A 104 -1.06 -18.40 15.53
N GLN A 105 -1.99 -19.07 14.84
CA GLN A 105 -1.75 -20.36 14.17
C GLN A 105 -1.08 -20.24 12.79
N GLN A 106 -1.02 -19.04 12.19
CA GLN A 106 -0.49 -18.82 10.83
C GLN A 106 0.90 -18.17 10.81
N ALA A 107 1.37 -17.66 11.96
CA ALA A 107 2.70 -17.08 12.10
C ALA A 107 3.83 -18.13 11.99
N GLU A 108 3.58 -19.38 12.38
CA GLU A 108 4.59 -20.46 12.33
C GLU A 108 4.93 -20.92 10.90
N VAL A 109 3.97 -20.82 9.97
CA VAL A 109 4.16 -21.31 8.59
C VAL A 109 5.15 -20.46 7.80
N GLN A 110 5.31 -19.18 8.15
CA GLN A 110 6.26 -18.28 7.48
C GLN A 110 7.70 -18.41 7.99
N ILE A 111 7.90 -18.88 9.23
CA ILE A 111 9.26 -19.01 9.81
C ILE A 111 10.00 -20.23 9.21
N GLN A 112 9.28 -21.29 8.84
CA GLN A 112 9.89 -22.54 8.35
C GLN A 112 10.32 -22.52 6.87
N GLY A 113 10.16 -21.39 6.16
CA GLY A 113 10.52 -21.23 4.75
C GLY A 113 11.94 -20.69 4.46
N SER A 114 12.76 -20.42 5.48
CA SER A 114 14.10 -19.80 5.29
C SER A 114 15.25 -20.63 5.88
N ALA A 115 15.48 -21.83 5.34
CA ALA A 115 16.78 -22.48 5.48
C ALA A 115 17.69 -22.00 4.33
N GLY A 116 18.47 -20.94 4.57
CA GLY A 116 19.48 -20.49 3.60
C GLY A 116 20.18 -19.18 3.96
N HIS A 117 21.41 -19.32 4.47
CA HIS A 117 22.46 -18.31 4.62
C HIS A 117 22.28 -17.22 5.69
N HIS A 118 23.02 -17.38 6.79
CA HIS A 118 23.15 -16.41 7.87
C HIS A 118 24.01 -15.22 7.39
N CYS A 119 23.40 -14.06 7.15
CA CYS A 119 24.13 -12.80 7.11
C CYS A 119 24.21 -12.21 8.52
N CYS A 120 25.40 -11.80 8.95
CA CYS A 120 25.59 -11.15 10.26
C CYS A 120 24.71 -9.89 10.39
N PRO A 121 24.17 -9.60 11.58
CA PRO A 121 23.32 -8.43 11.79
C PRO A 121 24.13 -7.13 11.60
N CYS A 122 23.76 -6.35 10.59
CA CYS A 122 24.28 -4.99 10.38
C CYS A 122 23.56 -4.02 11.33
N PRO A 123 24.25 -3.21 12.16
CA PRO A 123 23.63 -2.31 13.13
C PRO A 123 23.02 -1.03 12.52
N GLN A 124 22.87 -0.94 11.19
CA GLN A 124 22.36 0.25 10.51
C GLN A 124 21.15 -0.13 9.64
N GLN A 125 20.00 0.46 9.98
CA GLN A 125 18.69 0.23 9.37
C GLN A 125 18.72 0.45 7.85
N CYS A 126 18.31 -0.56 7.07
CA CYS A 126 18.00 -0.38 5.65
C CYS A 126 16.56 0.16 5.51
N PRO A 127 16.32 1.27 4.81
CA PRO A 127 14.96 1.77 4.59
C PRO A 127 14.16 0.81 3.71
N GLU A 128 12.92 0.53 4.14
CA GLU A 128 12.06 -0.52 3.59
C GLU A 128 11.55 -0.27 2.16
N TRP A 129 11.28 -1.41 1.54
CA TRP A 129 10.84 -1.72 0.19
C TRP A 129 9.61 -0.96 -0.32
N ILE A 130 9.70 -0.41 -1.54
CA ILE A 130 8.54 -0.20 -2.42
C ILE A 130 8.33 -1.51 -3.19
N SER A 131 7.24 -2.23 -2.91
CA SER A 131 6.81 -3.31 -3.81
C SER A 131 5.81 -2.77 -4.83
N SER A 132 6.29 -2.55 -6.05
CA SER A 132 5.46 -2.47 -7.25
C SER A 132 6.01 -3.46 -8.28
N GLY A 133 5.11 -4.19 -8.94
CA GLY A 133 5.41 -4.83 -10.22
C GLY A 133 5.42 -6.35 -10.26
N SER A 134 4.42 -6.88 -10.96
CA SER A 134 4.47 -7.95 -11.96
C SER A 134 5.85 -8.57 -12.31
N ARG A 135 5.91 -9.90 -12.27
CA ARG A 135 6.74 -10.86 -13.05
C ARG A 135 7.32 -10.29 -14.37
N VAL A 136 8.54 -10.53 -14.86
CA VAL A 136 9.66 -11.49 -14.62
C VAL A 136 10.93 -10.82 -15.16
N SER A 137 12.08 -10.97 -14.49
CA SER A 137 13.34 -11.44 -15.11
C SER A 137 14.42 -11.56 -14.04
N SER A 138 14.95 -12.76 -13.94
CA SER A 138 16.01 -13.22 -13.05
C SER A 138 17.30 -12.40 -13.19
N HIS A 139 17.73 -11.78 -12.10
CA HIS A 139 19.10 -11.83 -11.59
C HIS A 139 19.11 -11.27 -10.17
N ARG A 140 19.04 -12.17 -9.17
CA ARG A 140 19.47 -11.82 -7.81
C ARG A 140 20.99 -11.64 -7.89
N SER A 141 21.47 -10.40 -7.86
CA SER A 141 22.80 -10.16 -7.32
C SER A 141 22.59 -9.91 -5.83
N GLU A 142 22.90 -10.94 -5.05
CA GLU A 142 23.04 -10.85 -3.60
C GLU A 142 24.30 -10.02 -3.31
N SER A 143 24.17 -8.71 -3.21
CA SER A 143 25.25 -7.89 -2.65
C SER A 143 25.01 -7.74 -1.15
N CYS A 144 25.62 -8.62 -0.36
CA CYS A 144 25.94 -8.30 1.03
C CYS A 144 26.66 -6.94 1.06
N CYS A 145 26.31 -6.09 2.02
CA CYS A 145 26.94 -4.78 2.19
C CYS A 145 28.47 -4.97 2.37
N PRO A 146 29.32 -4.39 1.51
CA PRO A 146 30.77 -4.61 1.54
C PRO A 146 31.48 -3.94 2.75
N GLN A 147 30.72 -3.33 3.66
CA GLN A 147 31.23 -2.70 4.89
C GLN A 147 31.02 -3.55 6.16
N CYS A 148 30.59 -4.80 6.01
CA CYS A 148 30.56 -5.77 7.10
C CYS A 148 31.48 -6.96 6.80
N CYS A 149 32.78 -6.66 6.69
CA CYS A 149 33.92 -7.57 6.91
C CYS A 149 35.13 -6.70 7.31
#